data_AF-A0ABD2A2R2-F1
#
_entry.id   AF-A0ABD2A2R2-F1
#
_cell.length_a   1.000
_cell.length_b   1.000
_cell.length_c   1.000
_cell.angle_alpha   90.00
_cell.angle_beta   90.00
_cell.angle_gamma   90.00
#
_symmetry.space_group_name_H-M   'P 1'
#
loop_
_entity.id
_entity.type
_entity.pdbx_description
1 polymer ?
#
loop_
_entity_poly.entity_id
_entity_poly.type
_entity_poly.pdbx_seq_one_letter_code
_entity_poly.pdbx_strand_id
1 'polypeptide(L)'
;MTRQLPRFCMYEIISHPEEVSQTVIDSGVTIEVAERAQRIALWLNQSLLLAEEFEVAEEGPNAASIELWLRGLRDNKVHCFTASPSGKITVQTEDSTFAGDIIQSLAMYLGLRELNSESKFPNDESKMLEALERVKGLKDVDAKLQAEAASTAVLLKSVVIRLEDARILQNVEEMRKRLLQLKAINSDLIRNHEIRMNSNRDLSINLKELNIGVQRVAKLRAFKLETCDKYVTKNVFFHFILLVGKAATNAVSRCRTAIQDENSKALLAAMRNG
;
A
#
# COMPACT_ATOMS: atom_id res chain seq x y z
N MET A 1 -35.67 -15.79 6.00
CA MET A 1 -34.58 -15.67 6.98
C MET A 1 -33.32 -15.23 6.25
N THR A 2 -32.77 -14.06 6.59
CA THR A 2 -31.47 -13.60 6.08
C THR A 2 -30.38 -14.00 7.08
N ARG A 3 -29.54 -14.99 6.74
CA ARG A 3 -28.36 -15.33 7.54
C ARG A 3 -27.21 -14.43 7.10
N GLN A 4 -26.62 -13.68 8.02
CA GLN A 4 -25.42 -12.89 7.75
C GLN A 4 -24.19 -13.71 8.12
N LEU A 5 -23.19 -13.73 7.24
CA LEU A 5 -21.91 -14.37 7.51
C LEU A 5 -21.00 -13.40 8.28
N PRO A 6 -20.31 -13.88 9.33
CA PRO A 6 -19.30 -13.07 10.04
C PRO A 6 -18.18 -12.59 9.11
N ARG A 7 -17.50 -11.51 9.52
CA ARG A 7 -16.46 -10.85 8.71
C ARG A 7 -15.28 -11.78 8.41
N PHE A 8 -14.91 -12.65 9.34
CA PHE A 8 -13.79 -13.58 9.20
C PHE A 8 -14.25 -15.03 9.00
N CYS A 9 -15.36 -15.24 8.28
CA CYS A 9 -15.92 -16.57 8.01
C CYS A 9 -15.02 -17.52 7.20
N MET A 10 -13.98 -17.00 6.53
CA MET A 10 -13.04 -17.79 5.73
C MET A 10 -11.81 -18.26 6.54
N TYR A 11 -11.85 -18.12 7.87
CA TYR A 11 -10.79 -18.55 8.77
C TYR A 11 -11.33 -19.62 9.70
N GLU A 12 -10.63 -20.74 9.76
CA GLU A 12 -10.95 -21.87 10.63
C GLU A 12 -10.01 -21.87 11.83
N ILE A 13 -10.52 -22.22 13.02
CA ILE A 13 -9.69 -22.41 14.20
C ILE A 13 -8.99 -23.76 14.12
N ILE A 14 -7.68 -23.75 14.37
CA ILE A 14 -6.86 -24.95 14.43
C ILE A 14 -6.24 -25.09 15.82
N SER A 15 -5.92 -26.32 16.20
CA SER A 15 -5.02 -26.58 17.33
C SER A 15 -3.64 -26.01 17.04
N HIS A 16 -2.86 -25.73 18.10
CA HIS A 16 -1.49 -25.22 17.99
C HIS A 16 -0.69 -26.05 16.96
N PRO A 17 -0.23 -25.45 15.85
CA PRO A 17 0.48 -26.19 14.82
C PRO A 17 1.85 -26.64 15.31
N GLU A 18 2.21 -27.90 15.05
CA GLU A 18 3.51 -28.48 15.46
C GLU A 18 4.70 -27.82 14.74
N GLU A 19 4.49 -27.30 13.53
CA GLU A 19 5.48 -26.54 12.75
C GLU A 19 4.97 -25.13 12.46
N VAL A 20 5.45 -24.15 13.23
CA VAL A 20 5.23 -22.73 12.95
C VAL A 20 6.41 -22.21 12.14
N SER A 21 6.15 -21.68 10.94
CA SER A 21 7.20 -21.06 10.14
C SER A 21 7.82 -19.88 10.90
N GLN A 22 9.15 -19.78 10.91
CA GLN A 22 9.88 -18.68 11.58
C GLN A 22 9.44 -17.30 11.08
N THR A 23 9.02 -17.21 9.82
CA THR A 23 8.47 -16.01 9.19
C THR A 23 7.18 -15.51 9.84
N VAL A 24 6.33 -16.40 10.36
CA VAL A 24 5.11 -16.07 11.12
C VAL A 24 5.45 -15.56 12.51
N ILE A 25 6.52 -16.10 13.12
CA ILE A 25 6.98 -15.69 14.45
C ILE A 25 7.58 -14.27 14.39
N ASP A 26 8.33 -13.99 13.33
CA ASP A 26 9.01 -12.71 13.12
C ASP A 26 8.14 -11.60 12.54
N SER A 27 6.99 -11.96 11.92
CA SER A 27 6.08 -11.01 11.28
C SER A 27 4.79 -10.87 12.08
N GLY A 28 4.44 -9.63 12.41
CA GLY A 28 3.24 -9.39 13.18
C GLY A 28 3.09 -7.96 13.63
N VAL A 29 2.01 -7.74 14.36
CA VAL A 29 1.64 -6.44 14.90
C VAL A 29 1.34 -6.58 16.37
N THR A 30 1.90 -5.66 17.14
CA THR A 30 1.66 -5.51 18.57
C THR A 30 0.88 -4.23 18.80
N ILE A 31 -0.20 -4.33 19.57
CA ILE A 31 -0.99 -3.19 20.06
C ILE A 31 -1.16 -3.31 21.58
N GLU A 32 -1.34 -2.18 22.23
CA GLU A 32 -1.62 -2.11 23.66
C GLU A 32 -3.00 -1.50 23.87
N VAL A 33 -3.90 -2.24 24.51
CA VAL A 33 -5.29 -1.86 24.74
C VAL A 33 -5.68 -2.18 26.18
N ALA A 34 -6.14 -1.16 26.91
CA ALA A 34 -6.65 -1.30 28.27
C ALA A 34 -8.11 -1.82 28.27
N GLU A 35 -8.34 -3.02 27.76
CA GLU A 35 -9.66 -3.66 27.69
C GLU A 35 -9.66 -5.06 28.32
N ARG A 36 -10.84 -5.49 28.79
CA ARG A 36 -11.00 -6.79 29.46
C ARG A 36 -10.96 -7.93 28.44
N ALA A 37 -10.26 -9.02 28.77
CA ALA A 37 -10.16 -10.21 27.91
C ALA A 37 -11.54 -10.79 27.53
N GLN A 38 -12.52 -10.75 28.43
CA GLN A 38 -13.89 -11.18 28.15
C GLN A 38 -14.53 -10.39 27.00
N ARG A 39 -14.26 -9.09 26.90
CA ARG A 39 -14.80 -8.26 25.83
C ARG A 39 -14.17 -8.59 24.47
N ILE A 40 -12.90 -8.99 24.48
CA ILE A 40 -12.18 -9.48 23.29
C ILE A 40 -12.74 -10.85 22.87
N ALA A 41 -13.04 -11.74 23.82
CA ALA A 41 -13.69 -13.03 23.53
C ALA A 41 -15.09 -12.85 22.91
N LEU A 42 -15.90 -11.92 23.43
CA LEU A 42 -17.20 -11.58 22.82
C LEU A 42 -17.05 -11.09 21.38
N TRP A 43 -16.02 -10.28 21.10
CA TRP A 43 -15.71 -9.86 19.73
C TRP A 43 -15.33 -11.04 18.84
N LEU A 44 -14.50 -11.96 19.33
CA LEU A 44 -14.10 -13.17 18.60
C LEU A 44 -15.32 -14.03 18.25
N ASN A 45 -16.25 -14.24 19.20
CA ASN A 45 -17.48 -14.99 19.00
C ASN A 45 -18.39 -14.37 17.92
N GLN A 46 -18.42 -13.04 17.80
CA GLN A 46 -19.20 -12.36 16.76
C GLN A 46 -18.50 -12.31 15.40
N SER A 47 -17.17 -12.37 15.40
CA SER A 47 -16.36 -12.09 14.22
C SER A 47 -15.91 -13.35 13.48
N LEU A 48 -15.83 -14.49 14.19
CA LEU A 48 -15.43 -15.80 13.67
C LEU A 48 -16.61 -16.77 13.63
N LEU A 49 -16.47 -17.83 12.83
CA LEU A 49 -17.38 -18.98 12.86
C LEU A 49 -16.81 -20.00 13.86
N LEU A 50 -17.37 -19.99 15.07
CA LEU A 50 -16.98 -20.93 16.12
C LEU A 50 -17.98 -22.09 16.19
N ALA A 51 -17.48 -23.31 16.41
CA ALA A 51 -18.33 -24.47 16.69
C ALA A 51 -18.95 -24.40 18.09
N GLU A 52 -18.21 -23.84 19.05
CA GLU A 52 -18.63 -23.57 20.43
C GLU A 52 -18.20 -22.15 20.82
N GLU A 53 -18.98 -21.45 21.65
CA GLU A 53 -18.63 -20.09 22.09
C GLU A 53 -17.29 -20.11 22.84
N PHE A 54 -16.38 -19.20 22.47
CA PHE A 54 -15.09 -19.10 23.14
C PHE A 54 -15.26 -18.38 24.48
N GLU A 55 -14.96 -19.09 25.58
CA GLU A 55 -14.97 -18.55 26.94
C GLU A 55 -13.54 -18.40 27.46
N VAL A 56 -13.26 -17.28 28.15
CA VAL A 56 -11.95 -17.03 28.75
C VAL A 56 -11.92 -17.62 30.15
N ALA A 57 -10.90 -18.42 30.45
CA ALA A 57 -10.72 -18.99 31.79
C ALA A 57 -10.51 -17.87 32.84
N GLU A 58 -11.35 -17.85 33.88
CA GLU A 58 -11.31 -16.87 34.97
C GLU A 58 -10.29 -17.23 36.06
N GLU A 59 -9.90 -18.50 36.19
CA GLU A 59 -8.95 -18.99 37.20
C GLU A 59 -7.90 -19.94 36.58
N GLY A 60 -6.62 -19.79 36.95
CA GLY A 60 -5.48 -20.62 36.50
C GLY A 60 -4.24 -19.83 36.04
N PRO A 61 -3.13 -20.52 35.69
CA PRO A 61 -1.90 -19.86 35.20
C PRO A 61 -2.07 -19.15 33.84
N ASN A 62 -3.10 -19.52 33.06
CA ASN A 62 -3.49 -18.87 31.80
C ASN A 62 -4.75 -17.98 31.96
N ALA A 63 -5.09 -17.58 33.19
CA ALA A 63 -6.25 -16.73 33.45
C ALA A 63 -6.13 -15.41 32.68
N ALA A 64 -7.19 -15.02 31.98
CA ALA A 64 -7.27 -13.82 31.14
C ALA A 64 -6.28 -13.74 29.94
N SER A 65 -5.56 -14.82 29.60
CA SER A 65 -4.78 -14.89 28.35
C SER A 65 -5.57 -15.60 27.26
N ILE A 66 -5.58 -15.05 26.05
CA ILE A 66 -6.21 -15.66 24.87
C ILE A 66 -5.10 -16.05 23.91
N GLU A 67 -5.10 -17.29 23.45
CA GLU A 67 -4.26 -17.75 22.34
C GLU A 67 -5.15 -18.48 21.34
N LEU A 68 -5.20 -17.99 20.11
CA LEU A 68 -6.04 -18.52 19.04
C LEU A 68 -5.25 -18.65 17.75
N TRP A 69 -5.24 -19.86 17.22
CA TRP A 69 -4.63 -20.19 15.94
C TRP A 69 -5.70 -20.30 14.87
N LEU A 70 -5.50 -19.56 13.79
CA LEU A 70 -6.41 -19.46 12.67
C LEU A 70 -5.72 -19.93 11.39
N ARG A 71 -6.45 -20.62 10.54
CA ARG A 71 -6.01 -21.02 9.20
C ARG A 71 -6.92 -20.41 8.15
N GLY A 72 -6.33 -19.69 7.19
CA GLY A 72 -7.05 -19.14 6.05
C GLY A 72 -7.48 -20.24 5.09
N LEU A 73 -8.78 -20.39 4.83
CA LEU A 73 -9.30 -21.40 3.90
C LEU A 73 -8.97 -21.10 2.42
N ARG A 74 -8.49 -19.88 2.11
CA ARG A 74 -8.16 -19.45 0.75
C ARG A 74 -6.71 -19.73 0.35
N ASP A 75 -5.80 -19.54 1.29
CA ASP A 75 -4.35 -19.58 1.07
C ASP A 75 -3.62 -20.58 1.97
N ASN A 76 -4.36 -21.23 2.87
CA ASN A 76 -3.86 -22.20 3.84
C ASN A 76 -2.81 -21.61 4.81
N LYS A 77 -2.74 -20.27 4.93
CA LYS A 77 -1.80 -19.60 5.83
C LYS A 77 -2.28 -19.68 7.26
N VAL A 78 -1.31 -19.71 8.17
CA VAL A 78 -1.54 -19.77 9.61
C VAL A 78 -1.35 -18.39 10.22
N HIS A 79 -2.23 -18.04 11.14
CA HIS A 79 -2.23 -16.79 11.88
C HIS A 79 -2.39 -17.10 13.36
N CYS A 80 -1.68 -16.38 14.22
CA CYS A 80 -1.82 -16.49 15.66
C CYS A 80 -2.28 -15.15 16.24
N PHE A 81 -3.35 -15.21 17.03
CA PHE A 81 -3.87 -14.09 17.80
C PHE A 81 -3.61 -14.39 19.27
N THR A 82 -2.83 -13.53 19.93
CA THR A 82 -2.59 -13.62 21.37
C THR A 82 -3.02 -12.34 22.07
N ALA A 83 -3.71 -12.47 23.19
CA ALA A 83 -4.00 -11.37 24.11
C ALA A 83 -3.44 -11.72 25.48
N SER A 84 -2.54 -10.87 25.98
CA SER A 84 -1.96 -10.98 27.31
C SER A 84 -2.83 -10.29 28.36
N PRO A 85 -2.84 -10.75 29.62
CA PRO A 85 -3.54 -10.08 30.73
C PRO A 85 -3.05 -8.65 30.98
N SER A 86 -1.85 -8.30 30.52
CA SER A 86 -1.27 -6.96 30.57
C SER A 86 -1.95 -5.95 29.62
N GLY A 87 -2.90 -6.38 28.78
CA GLY A 87 -3.53 -5.54 27.75
C GLY A 87 -2.74 -5.51 26.44
N LYS A 88 -1.65 -6.27 26.33
CA LYS A 88 -0.89 -6.41 25.09
C LYS A 88 -1.55 -7.44 24.18
N ILE A 89 -1.92 -7.03 22.96
CA ILE A 89 -2.49 -7.91 21.94
C ILE A 89 -1.47 -8.03 20.80
N THR A 90 -1.15 -9.26 20.41
CA THR A 90 -0.20 -9.54 19.33
C THR A 90 -0.88 -10.39 18.26
N VAL A 91 -0.82 -9.93 17.01
CA VAL A 91 -1.28 -10.66 15.83
C VAL A 91 -0.05 -11.06 15.03
N GLN A 92 0.32 -12.34 15.10
CA GLN A 92 1.42 -12.92 14.37
C GLN A 92 0.91 -13.48 13.04
N THR A 93 1.43 -12.93 11.95
CA THR A 93 1.02 -13.30 10.60
C THR A 93 2.00 -12.76 9.57
N GLU A 94 2.13 -13.47 8.45
CA GLU A 94 2.81 -12.97 7.26
C GLU A 94 1.95 -12.00 6.44
N ASP A 95 0.63 -11.99 6.63
CA ASP A 95 -0.30 -11.18 5.84
C ASP A 95 -0.65 -9.88 6.59
N SER A 96 -0.06 -8.78 6.13
CA SER A 96 -0.33 -7.45 6.67
C SER A 96 -1.76 -6.98 6.44
N THR A 97 -2.45 -7.50 5.42
CA THR A 97 -3.85 -7.14 5.14
C THR A 97 -4.79 -7.78 6.18
N PHE A 98 -4.56 -9.05 6.51
CA PHE A 98 -5.28 -9.74 7.57
C PHE A 98 -5.05 -9.06 8.93
N ALA A 99 -3.80 -8.77 9.28
CA ALA A 99 -3.47 -8.05 10.52
C ALA A 99 -4.20 -6.71 10.62
N GLY A 100 -4.21 -5.94 9.53
CA GLY A 100 -4.93 -4.67 9.46
C GLY A 100 -6.43 -4.82 9.66
N ASP A 101 -7.07 -5.77 8.96
CA ASP A 101 -8.51 -5.97 9.07
C ASP A 101 -8.94 -6.44 10.48
N ILE A 102 -8.14 -7.30 11.12
CA ILE A 102 -8.33 -7.70 12.53
C ILE A 102 -8.25 -6.49 13.44
N ILE A 103 -7.17 -5.71 13.38
CA ILE A 103 -6.96 -4.54 14.24
C ILE A 103 -8.07 -3.50 14.06
N GLN A 104 -8.46 -3.21 12.81
CA GLN A 104 -9.54 -2.26 12.52
C GLN A 104 -10.89 -2.73 13.05
N SER A 105 -11.22 -4.02 12.84
CA SER A 105 -12.49 -4.58 13.32
C SER A 105 -12.55 -4.62 14.85
N LEU A 106 -11.46 -4.98 15.52
CA LEU A 106 -11.34 -5.00 16.97
C LEU A 106 -11.50 -3.57 17.53
N ALA A 107 -10.77 -2.60 16.98
CA ALA A 107 -10.86 -1.22 17.42
C ALA A 107 -12.27 -0.62 17.20
N MET A 108 -12.93 -0.95 16.08
CA MET A 108 -14.30 -0.54 15.82
C MET A 108 -15.28 -1.12 16.84
N TYR A 109 -15.13 -2.40 17.19
CA TYR A 109 -15.96 -3.06 18.21
C TYR A 109 -15.72 -2.50 19.62
N LEU A 110 -14.46 -2.24 19.96
CA LEU A 110 -14.09 -1.66 21.25
C LEU A 110 -14.47 -0.17 21.35
N GLY A 111 -14.68 0.50 20.21
CA GLY A 111 -15.00 1.93 20.14
C GLY A 111 -13.77 2.83 20.32
N LEU A 112 -12.57 2.31 20.02
CA LEU A 112 -11.31 3.03 20.16
C LEU A 112 -11.20 4.11 19.06
N ARG A 113 -10.83 5.32 19.47
CA ARG A 113 -10.66 6.46 18.55
C ARG A 113 -9.27 6.50 17.92
N GLU A 114 -8.26 6.15 18.70
CA GLU A 114 -6.85 6.15 18.30
C GLU A 114 -6.18 4.88 18.85
N LEU A 115 -5.36 4.24 18.02
CA LEU A 115 -4.58 3.08 18.40
C LEU A 115 -3.20 3.16 17.73
N ASN A 116 -2.16 3.10 18.56
CA ASN A 116 -0.79 2.96 18.08
C ASN A 116 -0.46 1.48 17.95
N SER A 117 0.30 1.14 16.91
CA SER A 117 0.73 -0.22 16.62
C SER A 117 2.21 -0.25 16.28
N GLU A 118 2.92 -1.22 16.82
CA GLU A 118 4.26 -1.59 16.38
C GLU A 118 4.12 -2.78 15.43
N SER A 119 4.54 -2.61 14.18
CA SER A 119 4.39 -3.64 13.15
C SER A 119 5.73 -3.98 12.50
N LYS A 120 5.97 -5.27 12.27
CA LYS A 120 7.15 -5.76 11.57
C LYS A 120 6.70 -6.72 10.47
N PHE A 121 6.95 -6.34 9.21
CA PHE A 121 6.62 -7.16 8.04
C PHE A 121 7.78 -7.11 7.03
N PRO A 122 8.82 -7.97 7.19
CA PRO A 122 10.04 -7.89 6.38
C PRO A 122 9.79 -7.99 4.87
N ASN A 123 8.83 -8.81 4.44
CA ASN A 123 8.50 -8.98 3.03
C ASN A 123 7.88 -7.72 2.41
N ASP A 124 6.95 -7.07 3.13
CA ASP A 124 6.32 -5.83 2.66
C ASP A 124 7.30 -4.65 2.71
N GLU A 125 8.17 -4.61 3.72
CA GLU A 125 9.28 -3.66 3.81
C GLU A 125 10.22 -3.79 2.59
N SER A 126 10.64 -5.01 2.24
CA SER A 126 11.50 -5.26 1.06
C SER A 126 10.83 -4.82 -0.24
N LYS A 127 9.55 -5.17 -0.45
CA LYS A 127 8.79 -4.76 -1.64
C LYS A 127 8.67 -3.25 -1.76
N MET A 128 8.41 -2.55 -0.65
CA MET A 128 8.34 -1.09 -0.65
C MET A 128 9.69 -0.44 -0.96
N LEU A 129 10.80 -1.01 -0.47
CA LEU A 129 12.14 -0.54 -0.80
C LEU A 129 12.48 -0.75 -2.27
N GLU A 130 12.22 -1.94 -2.81
CA GLU A 130 12.45 -2.23 -4.23
C GLU A 130 11.62 -1.32 -5.14
N ALA A 131 10.34 -1.10 -4.81
CA ALA A 131 9.47 -0.19 -5.55
C ALA A 131 9.99 1.26 -5.49
N LEU A 132 10.52 1.71 -4.35
CA LEU A 132 11.11 3.04 -4.22
C LEU A 132 12.37 3.20 -5.09
N GLU A 133 13.27 2.20 -5.10
CA GLU A 133 14.45 2.21 -5.96
C GLU A 133 14.08 2.22 -7.45
N ARG A 134 13.09 1.41 -7.85
CA ARG A 134 12.58 1.42 -9.23
C ARG A 134 12.01 2.78 -9.62
N VAL A 135 11.22 3.41 -8.74
CA VAL A 135 10.67 4.76 -8.99
C VAL A 135 11.79 5.78 -9.18
N LYS A 136 12.85 5.71 -8.38
CA LYS A 136 14.01 6.60 -8.51
C LYS A 136 14.66 6.47 -9.89
N GLY A 137 14.98 5.24 -10.30
CA GLY A 137 15.56 4.99 -11.63
C GLY A 137 14.65 5.43 -12.78
N LEU A 138 13.33 5.19 -12.67
CA LEU A 138 12.35 5.58 -13.69
C LEU A 138 12.20 7.10 -13.81
N LYS A 139 12.27 7.85 -12.70
CA LYS A 139 12.26 9.33 -12.72
C LYS A 139 13.48 9.90 -13.45
N ASP A 140 14.67 9.32 -13.22
CA ASP A 140 15.89 9.75 -13.92
C ASP A 140 15.80 9.49 -15.43
N VAL A 141 15.24 8.35 -15.83
CA VAL A 141 14.98 8.02 -17.24
C VAL A 141 13.94 8.97 -17.84
N ASP A 142 12.85 9.26 -17.14
CA ASP A 142 11.80 10.18 -17.62
C ASP A 142 12.36 11.60 -17.84
N ALA A 143 13.19 12.10 -16.92
CA ALA A 143 13.87 13.39 -17.08
C ALA A 143 14.76 13.44 -18.34
N LYS A 144 15.52 12.37 -18.61
CA LYS A 144 16.35 12.26 -19.82
C LYS A 144 15.51 12.23 -21.10
N LEU A 145 14.47 11.39 -21.13
CA LEU A 145 13.57 11.28 -22.29
C LEU A 145 12.80 12.58 -22.56
N GLN A 146 12.47 13.34 -21.51
CA GLN A 146 11.84 14.65 -21.63
C GLN A 146 12.80 15.71 -22.22
N ALA A 147 14.07 15.71 -21.81
CA ALA A 147 15.09 16.57 -22.37
C ALA A 147 15.36 16.26 -23.85
N GLU A 148 15.46 14.97 -24.20
CA GLU A 148 15.61 14.52 -25.60
C GLU A 148 14.42 14.95 -26.45
N ALA A 149 13.19 14.74 -25.98
CA ALA A 149 11.98 15.16 -26.70
C ALA A 149 11.94 16.68 -26.94
N ALA A 150 12.37 17.48 -25.95
CA ALA A 150 12.48 18.93 -26.11
C ALA A 150 13.52 19.31 -27.17
N SER A 151 14.68 18.67 -27.18
CA SER A 151 15.73 18.86 -28.18
C SER A 151 15.24 18.49 -29.59
N THR A 152 14.57 17.35 -29.74
CA THR A 152 13.99 16.94 -31.03
C THR A 152 12.90 17.89 -31.50
N ALA A 153 12.09 18.45 -30.61
CA ALA A 153 11.08 19.45 -30.95
C ALA A 153 11.70 20.77 -31.47
N VAL A 154 12.83 21.19 -30.91
CA VAL A 154 13.60 22.35 -31.42
C VAL A 154 14.17 22.06 -32.82
N LEU A 155 14.75 20.87 -33.01
CA LEU A 155 15.26 20.44 -34.31
C LEU A 155 14.14 20.39 -35.37
N LEU A 156 12.99 19.83 -35.02
CA LEU A 156 11.80 19.77 -35.87
C LEU A 156 11.39 21.15 -36.35
N LYS A 157 11.24 22.12 -35.43
CA LYS A 157 10.93 23.51 -35.77
C LYS A 157 11.94 24.10 -36.74
N SER A 158 13.23 23.90 -36.49
CA SER A 158 14.30 24.39 -37.36
C SER A 158 14.26 23.78 -38.78
N VAL A 159 13.94 22.49 -38.91
CA VAL A 159 13.79 21.83 -40.22
C VAL A 159 12.55 22.34 -40.95
N VAL A 160 11.43 22.54 -40.26
CA VAL A 160 10.20 23.07 -40.84
C VAL A 160 10.38 24.50 -41.36
N ILE A 161 11.02 25.38 -40.58
CA ILE A 161 11.30 26.76 -41.02
C ILE A 161 12.16 26.75 -42.30
N ARG A 162 13.26 25.98 -42.29
CA ARG A 162 14.16 25.88 -43.46
C ARG A 162 13.51 25.23 -44.68
N LEU A 163 12.59 24.30 -44.48
CA LEU A 163 11.80 23.71 -45.56
C LEU A 163 10.91 24.78 -46.20
N GLU A 164 10.26 25.60 -45.38
CA GLU A 164 9.38 26.68 -45.86
C GLU A 164 10.18 27.76 -46.59
N ASP A 165 11.35 28.14 -46.09
CA ASP A 165 12.26 29.07 -46.78
C ASP A 165 12.65 28.55 -48.18
N ALA A 166 13.02 27.26 -48.27
CA ALA A 166 13.35 26.64 -49.55
C ALA A 166 12.15 26.58 -50.50
N ARG A 167 10.93 26.41 -49.96
CA ARG A 167 9.68 26.44 -50.73
C ARG A 167 9.39 27.82 -51.30
N ILE A 168 9.55 28.87 -50.51
CA ILE A 168 9.36 30.27 -50.95
C ILE A 168 10.35 30.62 -52.06
N LEU A 169 11.61 30.19 -51.93
CA LEU A 169 12.66 30.39 -52.93
C LEU A 169 12.56 29.44 -54.14
N GLN A 170 11.55 28.55 -54.18
CA GLN A 170 11.35 27.52 -55.21
C GLN A 170 12.56 26.59 -55.42
N ASN A 171 13.40 26.41 -54.41
CA ASN A 171 14.54 25.50 -54.46
C ASN A 171 14.10 24.05 -54.15
N VAL A 172 13.81 23.29 -55.20
CA VAL A 172 13.26 21.93 -55.11
C VAL A 172 14.25 20.92 -54.52
N GLU A 173 15.54 21.06 -54.76
CA GLU A 173 16.55 20.14 -54.22
C GLU A 173 16.65 20.25 -52.70
N GLU A 174 16.73 21.48 -52.19
CA GLU A 174 16.83 21.73 -50.75
C GLU A 174 15.51 21.35 -50.04
N MET A 175 14.35 21.60 -50.66
CA MET A 175 13.07 21.11 -50.15
C MET A 175 13.05 19.59 -49.96
N ARG A 176 13.47 18.82 -50.98
CA ARG A 176 13.52 17.35 -50.90
C ARG A 176 14.42 16.88 -49.76
N LYS A 177 15.58 17.51 -49.61
CA LYS A 177 16.52 17.21 -48.52
C LYS A 177 15.90 17.44 -47.14
N ARG A 178 15.21 18.57 -46.93
CA ARG A 178 14.53 18.89 -45.67
C ARG A 178 13.33 17.97 -45.40
N LEU A 179 12.58 17.58 -46.43
CA LEU A 179 11.49 16.60 -46.31
C LEU A 179 12.00 15.20 -45.88
N LEU A 180 13.14 14.75 -46.42
CA LEU A 180 13.76 13.50 -45.98
C LEU A 180 14.20 13.56 -44.52
N GLN A 181 14.79 14.68 -44.10
CA GLN A 181 15.14 14.93 -42.69
C GLN A 181 13.90 14.93 -41.79
N LEU A 182 12.81 15.56 -42.23
CA LEU A 182 11.55 15.61 -41.50
C LEU A 182 10.96 14.20 -41.33
N LYS A 183 11.00 13.37 -42.37
CA LYS A 183 10.55 11.98 -42.32
C LYS A 183 11.36 11.15 -41.31
N ALA A 184 12.69 11.33 -41.28
CA ALA A 184 13.55 10.65 -40.31
C ALA A 184 13.22 11.08 -38.86
N ILE A 185 13.13 12.40 -38.63
CA ILE A 185 12.76 12.96 -37.31
C ILE A 185 11.40 12.45 -36.86
N ASN A 186 10.42 12.36 -37.76
CA ASN A 186 9.08 11.86 -37.42
C ASN A 186 9.11 10.39 -36.98
N SER A 187 9.83 9.53 -37.69
CA SER A 187 10.01 8.13 -37.28
C SER A 187 10.69 8.00 -35.92
N ASP A 188 11.71 8.82 -35.66
CA ASP A 188 12.40 8.84 -34.36
C ASP A 188 11.48 9.35 -33.23
N LEU A 189 10.65 10.36 -33.49
CA LEU A 189 9.67 10.88 -32.52
C LEU A 189 8.64 9.82 -32.14
N ILE A 190 8.13 9.06 -33.09
CA ILE A 190 7.18 7.97 -32.83
C ILE A 190 7.82 6.92 -31.92
N ARG A 191 9.03 6.46 -32.27
CA ARG A 191 9.78 5.49 -31.45
C ARG A 191 10.03 6.00 -30.03
N ASN A 192 10.50 7.24 -29.89
CA ASN A 192 10.77 7.84 -28.59
C ASN A 192 9.49 8.03 -27.77
N HIS A 193 8.36 8.33 -28.43
CA HIS A 193 7.07 8.41 -27.77
C HIS A 193 6.62 7.06 -27.21
N GLU A 194 6.79 5.96 -27.95
CA GLU A 194 6.50 4.60 -27.47
C GLU A 194 7.34 4.23 -26.25
N ILE A 195 8.65 4.52 -26.28
CA ILE A 195 9.56 4.29 -25.15
C ILE A 195 9.08 5.08 -23.91
N ARG A 196 8.74 6.36 -24.08
CA ARG A 196 8.21 7.19 -23.00
C ARG A 196 6.90 6.66 -22.42
N MET A 197 5.99 6.22 -23.29
CA MET A 197 4.70 5.65 -22.87
C MET A 197 4.91 4.39 -22.02
N ASN A 198 5.82 3.50 -22.43
CA ASN A 198 6.15 2.29 -21.67
C ASN A 198 6.79 2.64 -20.31
N SER A 199 7.80 3.53 -20.31
CA SER A 199 8.46 3.98 -19.07
C SER A 199 7.47 4.61 -18.08
N ASN A 200 6.57 5.48 -18.55
CA ASN A 200 5.56 6.11 -17.71
C ASN A 200 4.51 5.10 -17.19
N ARG A 201 4.18 4.07 -17.99
CA ARG A 201 3.32 2.97 -17.53
C ARG A 201 3.97 2.23 -16.37
N ASP A 202 5.25 1.92 -16.47
CA ASP A 202 5.99 1.23 -15.42
C ASP A 202 6.13 2.08 -14.16
N LEU A 203 6.40 3.39 -14.32
CA LEU A 203 6.40 4.35 -13.21
C LEU A 203 5.05 4.38 -12.50
N SER A 204 3.95 4.42 -13.27
CA SER A 204 2.59 4.43 -12.72
C SER A 204 2.26 3.15 -11.95
N ILE A 205 2.78 1.99 -12.36
CA ILE A 205 2.59 0.72 -11.66
C ILE A 205 3.34 0.74 -10.32
N ASN A 206 4.62 1.14 -10.31
CA ASN A 206 5.42 1.19 -9.09
C ASN A 206 4.88 2.25 -8.09
N LEU A 207 4.38 3.40 -8.58
CA LEU A 207 3.71 4.39 -7.73
C LEU A 207 2.41 3.85 -7.11
N LYS A 208 1.65 3.02 -7.83
CA LYS A 208 0.47 2.34 -7.26
C LYS A 208 0.87 1.35 -6.18
N GLU A 209 1.93 0.58 -6.39
CA GLU A 209 2.46 -0.36 -5.41
C GLU A 209 2.89 0.34 -4.11
N LEU A 210 3.65 1.45 -4.23
CA LEU A 210 4.00 2.28 -3.07
C LEU A 210 2.77 2.80 -2.34
N ASN A 211 1.76 3.29 -3.07
CA ASN A 211 0.52 3.78 -2.47
C ASN A 211 -0.26 2.68 -1.73
N ILE A 212 -0.32 1.47 -2.30
CA ILE A 212 -0.93 0.31 -1.63
C ILE A 212 -0.16 -0.03 -0.35
N GLY A 213 1.17 0.00 -0.38
CA GLY A 213 2.02 -0.18 0.80
C GLY A 213 1.71 0.84 1.90
N VAL A 214 1.65 2.13 1.55
CA VAL A 214 1.27 3.22 2.48
C VAL A 214 -0.12 2.99 3.07
N GLN A 215 -1.09 2.55 2.27
CA GLN A 215 -2.43 2.24 2.76
C GLN A 215 -2.45 1.05 3.72
N ARG A 216 -1.64 0.00 3.47
CA ARG A 216 -1.52 -1.14 4.40
C ARG A 216 -0.96 -0.69 5.74
N VAL A 217 0.11 0.10 5.73
CA VAL A 217 0.70 0.70 6.95
C VAL A 217 -0.32 1.52 7.73
N ALA A 218 -1.16 2.29 7.03
CA ALA A 218 -2.24 3.05 7.66
C ALA A 218 -3.29 2.14 8.30
N LYS A 219 -3.68 1.04 7.63
CA LYS A 219 -4.66 0.07 8.15
C LYS A 219 -4.19 -0.68 9.38
N LEU A 220 -2.89 -0.78 9.65
CA LEU A 220 -2.38 -1.38 10.88
C LEU A 220 -2.65 -0.51 12.13
N ARG A 221 -3.06 0.75 11.93
CA ARG A 221 -3.35 1.73 13.00
C ARG A 221 -4.83 2.11 12.96
N ALA A 222 -5.54 1.89 14.06
CA ALA A 222 -7.00 2.02 14.06
C ALA A 222 -7.50 3.47 14.19
N PHE A 223 -8.69 3.72 13.61
CA PHE A 223 -9.50 4.90 13.86
C PHE A 223 -10.99 4.61 13.68
N LYS A 224 -11.85 5.46 14.26
CA LYS A 224 -13.28 5.45 13.98
C LYS A 224 -13.57 6.32 12.75
N LEU A 225 -14.09 5.71 11.68
CA LEU A 225 -14.68 6.43 10.54
C LEU A 225 -15.94 7.15 11.02
N GLU A 226 -15.87 8.46 11.23
CA GLU A 226 -17.06 9.30 11.04
C GLU A 226 -17.20 9.50 9.53
N THR A 227 -18.14 8.75 8.93
CA THR A 227 -18.54 8.91 7.54
C THR A 227 -19.12 10.31 7.33
N CYS A 228 -18.33 11.21 6.71
CA CYS A 228 -18.88 12.39 6.06
C CYS A 228 -19.30 12.02 4.63
N ASP A 229 -20.57 11.68 4.44
CA ASP A 229 -21.25 11.62 3.14
C ASP A 229 -21.34 13.02 2.52
N LYS A 230 -20.24 13.60 2.03
CA LYS A 230 -20.29 14.87 1.30
C LYS A 230 -19.28 14.96 0.14
N TYR A 231 -19.86 14.89 -1.06
CA TYR A 231 -19.44 15.41 -2.37
C TYR A 231 -18.38 14.66 -3.19
N VAL A 232 -18.90 13.77 -4.03
CA VAL A 232 -18.35 13.45 -5.36
C VAL A 232 -18.58 14.64 -6.28
N THR A 233 -17.53 15.38 -6.66
CA THR A 233 -17.53 16.13 -7.93
C THR A 233 -16.10 16.42 -8.41
N LYS A 234 -15.81 15.87 -9.59
CA LYS A 234 -14.87 16.28 -10.65
C LYS A 234 -13.43 16.70 -10.27
N ASN A 235 -12.49 15.91 -10.79
CA ASN A 235 -11.11 16.28 -11.12
C ASN A 235 -10.19 16.72 -9.98
N VAL A 236 -9.90 15.85 -9.02
CA VAL A 236 -8.59 15.84 -8.36
C VAL A 236 -8.29 14.41 -7.86
N PHE A 237 -7.23 13.78 -8.38
CA PHE A 237 -6.72 12.46 -7.96
C PHE A 237 -6.05 12.49 -6.56
N PHE A 238 -6.36 13.49 -5.73
CA PHE A 238 -5.57 13.87 -4.55
C PHE A 238 -6.40 14.20 -3.30
N HIS A 239 -7.71 13.94 -3.29
CA HIS A 239 -8.55 14.21 -2.13
C HIS A 239 -9.38 13.00 -1.68
N PHE A 240 -8.70 11.88 -1.45
CA PHE A 240 -9.16 10.87 -0.50
C PHE A 240 -8.48 11.15 0.84
N ILE A 241 -8.71 12.35 1.40
CA ILE A 241 -8.48 12.57 2.83
C ILE A 241 -9.68 11.92 3.52
N LEU A 242 -9.63 10.60 3.62
CA LEU A 242 -10.35 9.92 4.69
C LEU A 242 -9.91 10.59 5.99
N LEU A 243 -10.86 10.87 6.88
CA LEU A 243 -10.62 11.31 8.24
C LEU A 243 -9.87 10.20 8.99
N VAL A 244 -8.56 10.12 8.74
CA VAL A 244 -7.67 9.14 9.32
C VAL A 244 -7.33 9.63 10.73
N GLY A 245 -7.42 8.77 11.75
CA GLY A 245 -6.99 9.11 13.12
C GLY A 245 -5.54 9.64 13.13
N LYS A 246 -5.16 10.48 14.11
CA LYS A 246 -3.86 11.18 14.11
C LYS A 246 -2.68 10.23 13.85
N ALA A 247 -2.69 9.04 14.45
CA ALA A 247 -1.64 8.03 14.29
C ALA A 247 -1.49 7.54 12.83
N ALA A 248 -2.59 7.16 12.17
CA ALA A 248 -2.54 6.71 10.78
C ALA A 248 -2.27 7.87 9.80
N THR A 249 -2.75 9.10 10.10
CA THR A 249 -2.46 10.29 9.28
C THR A 249 -0.98 10.63 9.34
N ASN A 250 -0.39 10.58 10.53
CA ASN A 250 1.03 10.80 10.75
C ASN A 250 1.87 9.75 10.03
N ALA A 251 1.51 8.47 10.09
CA ALA A 251 2.19 7.40 9.36
C ALA A 251 2.14 7.62 7.85
N VAL A 252 0.96 7.96 7.29
CA VAL A 252 0.81 8.26 5.86
C VAL A 252 1.65 9.47 5.48
N SER A 253 1.61 10.55 6.26
CA SER A 253 2.40 11.76 6.01
C SER A 253 3.89 11.45 6.03
N ARG A 254 4.38 10.72 7.03
CA ARG A 254 5.80 10.36 7.16
C ARG A 254 6.27 9.43 6.04
N CYS A 255 5.46 8.44 5.66
CA CYS A 255 5.76 7.61 4.49
C CYS A 255 5.82 8.43 3.20
N ARG A 256 4.88 9.37 3.00
CA ARG A 256 4.89 10.25 1.83
C ARG A 256 6.10 11.18 1.80
N THR A 257 6.46 11.78 2.93
CA THR A 257 7.67 12.60 3.05
C THR A 257 8.92 11.77 2.79
N ALA A 258 9.02 10.56 3.36
CA ALA A 258 10.15 9.66 3.10
C ALA A 258 10.27 9.24 1.62
N ILE A 259 9.13 9.02 0.94
CA ILE A 259 9.11 8.72 -0.51
C ILE A 259 9.51 9.96 -1.31
N GLN A 260 9.08 11.16 -0.91
CA GLN A 260 9.44 12.42 -1.55
C GLN A 260 10.94 12.73 -1.39
N ASP A 261 11.49 12.45 -0.21
CA ASP A 261 12.90 12.65 0.13
C ASP A 261 13.79 11.46 -0.31
N GLU A 262 13.22 10.44 -0.94
CA GLU A 262 13.90 9.20 -1.37
C GLU A 262 14.70 8.51 -0.25
N ASN A 263 14.20 8.60 0.98
CA ASN A 263 14.88 8.12 2.17
C ASN A 263 14.33 6.76 2.63
N SER A 264 15.04 5.69 2.24
CA SER A 264 14.69 4.30 2.59
C SER A 264 14.64 4.03 4.09
N LYS A 265 15.55 4.61 4.88
CA LYS A 265 15.58 4.43 6.35
C LYS A 265 14.40 5.10 7.02
N ALA A 266 14.06 6.32 6.60
CA ALA A 266 12.90 7.03 7.11
C ALA A 266 11.60 6.30 6.74
N LEU A 267 11.53 5.71 5.55
CA LEU A 267 10.37 4.91 5.13
C LEU A 267 10.18 3.68 6.02
N LEU A 268 11.23 2.91 6.29
CA LEU A 268 11.16 1.76 7.20
C LEU A 268 10.74 2.16 8.62
N ALA A 269 11.29 3.26 9.14
CA ALA A 269 10.93 3.76 10.45
C ALA A 269 9.44 4.15 10.53
N ALA A 270 8.93 4.83 9.49
CA ALA A 270 7.52 5.21 9.38
C ALA A 270 6.60 3.98 9.23
N MET A 271 7.03 2.94 8.52
CA MET A 271 6.27 1.69 8.42
C MET A 271 6.10 1.01 9.79
N ARG A 272 7.22 0.85 10.52
CA ARG A 272 7.24 0.10 11.79
C ARG A 272 6.51 0.81 12.92
N ASN A 273 6.79 2.10 13.10
CA ASN A 273 6.38 2.84 14.30
C ASN A 273 5.33 3.91 14.04
N GLY A 274 5.16 4.34 12.79
CA GLY A 274 4.27 5.44 12.42
C GLY A 274 4.95 6.75 12.70
#